data_AF-A0AAE1L438-F1
#
_entry.id   AF-A0AAE1L438-F1
#
_cell.length_a   1.000
_cell.length_b   1.000
_cell.length_c   1.000
_cell.angle_alpha   90.00
_cell.angle_beta   90.00
_cell.angle_gamma   90.00
#
_symmetry.space_group_name_H-M   'P 1'
#
loop_
_entity.id
_entity.type
_entity.pdbx_description
1 polymer ?
#
loop_
_entity_poly.entity_id
_entity_poly.type
_entity_poly.pdbx_seq_one_letter_code
_entity_poly.pdbx_strand_id
1 'polypeptide(L)'
;MIQKVQNTIETHKTQHEFTSEKEFLAWKGSIEMDVGVNYTTHGGSWKSSEGKKQIFYCRRSGEKSSTKTQDTSEKKRTEKSQGTCKLGLYCTSSMEVVKADGRIRVTFYTDHHDHELGFPNLVHMVLPKSEKDRIAASKSSSCSQNIVTAAGRKNICKHIHAVGNFLKNKSHPSKPKSPTEEIEMIQDIVCKEDSTRSQVEEQITEVKMKLQSLLSECDEMKDLESVKAINNHL
;
A
#
# COMPACT_ATOMS: atom_id res chain seq x y z
N MET A 1 -30.32 25.18 -22.81
CA MET A 1 -29.71 23.85 -23.02
C MET A 1 -28.47 23.77 -22.15
N ILE A 2 -28.45 22.88 -21.16
CA ILE A 2 -27.27 22.69 -20.28
C ILE A 2 -26.32 21.76 -21.04
N GLN A 3 -25.20 22.28 -21.53
CA GLN A 3 -24.12 21.46 -22.06
C GLN A 3 -23.59 20.59 -20.93
N LYS A 4 -23.85 19.28 -20.99
CA LYS A 4 -23.16 18.29 -20.15
C LYS A 4 -21.71 18.26 -20.61
N VAL A 5 -20.85 18.98 -19.91
CA VAL A 5 -19.40 18.84 -20.05
C VAL A 5 -19.05 17.43 -19.59
N GLN A 6 -18.78 16.54 -20.55
CA GLN A 6 -18.20 15.24 -20.26
C GLN A 6 -16.71 15.48 -20.00
N ASN A 7 -16.36 15.66 -18.72
CA ASN A 7 -14.97 15.55 -18.31
C ASN A 7 -14.57 14.08 -18.45
N THR A 8 -13.99 13.74 -19.61
CA THR A 8 -13.30 12.48 -19.81
C THR A 8 -11.99 12.56 -19.04
N ILE A 9 -11.98 11.99 -17.84
CA ILE A 9 -10.74 11.84 -17.08
C ILE A 9 -9.93 10.74 -17.78
N GLU A 10 -8.78 11.11 -18.35
CA GLU A 10 -7.83 10.13 -18.86
C GLU A 10 -7.33 9.29 -17.69
N THR A 11 -7.51 7.97 -17.78
CA THR A 11 -7.06 7.03 -16.77
C THR A 11 -6.08 6.06 -17.39
N HIS A 12 -4.97 5.82 -16.69
CA HIS A 12 -3.99 4.82 -17.07
C HIS A 12 -4.62 3.43 -16.97
N LYS A 13 -4.49 2.67 -18.06
CA LYS A 13 -4.99 1.30 -18.14
C LYS A 13 -3.88 0.33 -18.51
N THR A 14 -3.89 -0.83 -17.88
CA THR A 14 -2.99 -1.94 -18.18
C THR A 14 -3.81 -3.20 -18.48
N GLN A 15 -3.30 -4.04 -19.37
CA GLN A 15 -3.95 -5.29 -19.74
C GLN A 15 -3.12 -6.47 -19.25
N HIS A 16 -3.80 -7.47 -18.67
CA HIS A 16 -3.19 -8.67 -18.12
C HIS A 16 -4.01 -9.88 -18.55
N GLU A 17 -3.34 -11.02 -18.74
CA GLU A 17 -4.00 -12.29 -19.06
C GLU A 17 -3.48 -13.38 -18.12
N PHE A 18 -4.40 -14.22 -17.65
CA PHE A 18 -4.09 -15.32 -16.74
C PHE A 18 -4.69 -16.62 -17.26
N THR A 19 -3.99 -17.72 -16.98
CA THR A 19 -4.41 -19.07 -17.36
C THR A 19 -5.34 -19.71 -16.35
N SER A 20 -5.39 -19.18 -15.13
CA SER A 20 -6.21 -19.71 -14.05
C SER A 20 -6.72 -18.64 -13.10
N GLU A 21 -7.83 -18.95 -12.42
CA GLU A 21 -8.39 -18.06 -11.38
C GLU A 21 -7.45 -17.89 -10.20
N LYS A 22 -6.67 -18.93 -9.86
CA LYS A 22 -5.68 -18.87 -8.78
C LYS A 22 -4.59 -17.84 -9.09
N GLU A 23 -4.09 -17.81 -10.32
CA GLU A 23 -3.07 -16.88 -10.78
C GLU A 23 -3.58 -15.44 -10.75
N PHE A 24 -4.79 -15.21 -11.29
CA PHE A 24 -5.47 -13.91 -11.23
C PHE A 24 -5.63 -13.40 -9.78
N LEU A 25 -6.10 -14.26 -8.87
CA LEU A 25 -6.32 -13.86 -7.47
C LEU A 25 -5.00 -13.54 -6.75
N ALA A 26 -3.91 -14.26 -7.06
CA ALA A 26 -2.59 -13.98 -6.51
C ALA A 26 -2.06 -12.63 -7.00
N TRP A 27 -2.14 -12.36 -8.30
CA TRP A 27 -1.79 -11.08 -8.89
C TRP A 27 -2.61 -9.92 -8.29
N LYS A 28 -3.94 -10.07 -8.24
CA LYS A 28 -4.84 -9.08 -7.64
C LYS A 28 -4.46 -8.80 -6.19
N GLY A 29 -4.20 -9.84 -5.39
CA GLY A 29 -3.78 -9.69 -4.01
C GLY A 29 -2.45 -8.94 -3.85
N SER A 30 -1.50 -9.15 -4.78
CA SER A 30 -0.24 -8.41 -4.82
C SER A 30 -0.47 -6.92 -5.09
N ILE A 31 -1.29 -6.58 -6.10
CA ILE A 31 -1.64 -5.19 -6.42
C ILE A 31 -2.35 -4.52 -5.24
N GLU A 32 -3.31 -5.21 -4.62
CA GLU A 32 -4.02 -4.70 -3.45
C GLU A 32 -3.08 -4.38 -2.29
N MET A 33 -2.07 -5.22 -2.08
CA MET A 33 -1.08 -5.04 -1.02
C MET A 33 -0.08 -3.92 -1.33
N ASP A 34 0.31 -3.76 -2.60
CA ASP A 34 1.26 -2.74 -3.03
C ASP A 34 0.63 -1.34 -3.01
N VAL A 35 -0.56 -1.21 -3.61
CA VAL A 35 -1.32 0.06 -3.68
C VAL A 35 -1.97 0.39 -2.32
N GLY A 36 -2.25 -0.61 -1.50
CA GLY A 36 -2.89 -0.43 -0.19
C GLY A 36 -4.41 -0.23 -0.27
N VAL A 37 -5.05 -0.78 -1.31
CA VAL A 37 -6.51 -0.73 -1.52
C VAL A 37 -7.05 -2.14 -1.74
N ASN A 38 -8.35 -2.33 -1.49
CA ASN A 38 -9.03 -3.58 -1.86
C ASN A 38 -9.97 -3.30 -3.03
N TYR A 39 -10.12 -4.28 -3.92
CA TYR A 39 -11.09 -4.28 -5.01
C TYR A 39 -12.19 -5.31 -4.73
N THR A 40 -13.43 -4.85 -4.74
CA THR A 40 -14.63 -5.63 -4.40
C THR A 40 -15.67 -5.52 -5.50
N THR A 41 -16.52 -6.54 -5.62
CA THR A 41 -17.59 -6.57 -6.63
C THR A 41 -18.88 -6.07 -6.02
N HIS A 42 -19.59 -5.19 -6.72
CA HIS A 42 -20.91 -4.70 -6.27
C HIS A 42 -22.05 -5.62 -6.72
N GLY A 43 -21.81 -6.49 -7.70
CA GLY A 43 -22.78 -7.45 -8.21
C GLY A 43 -22.11 -8.74 -8.66
N GLY A 44 -22.95 -9.69 -9.11
CA GLY A 44 -22.48 -10.90 -9.75
C GLY A 44 -21.89 -10.62 -11.13
N SER A 45 -21.17 -11.60 -11.65
CA SER A 45 -20.77 -11.64 -13.06
C SER A 45 -21.97 -11.77 -14.00
N TRP A 46 -21.89 -11.20 -15.19
CA TRP A 46 -22.91 -11.33 -16.24
C TRP A 46 -22.30 -11.90 -17.53
N LYS A 47 -23.17 -12.39 -18.43
CA LYS A 47 -22.75 -12.88 -19.75
C LYS A 47 -22.59 -11.68 -20.70
N SER A 48 -21.48 -11.63 -21.42
CA SER A 48 -21.16 -10.70 -22.49
C SER A 48 -20.85 -11.48 -23.77
N SER A 49 -20.78 -10.80 -24.92
CA SER A 49 -20.33 -11.38 -26.19
C SER A 49 -18.93 -12.01 -26.09
N GLU A 50 -18.07 -11.43 -25.26
CA GLU A 50 -16.68 -11.86 -25.05
C GLU A 50 -16.51 -12.95 -23.98
N GLY A 51 -17.58 -13.36 -23.31
CA GLY A 51 -17.54 -14.31 -22.20
C GLY A 51 -18.19 -13.79 -20.92
N LYS A 52 -17.82 -14.35 -19.77
CA LYS A 52 -18.38 -13.98 -18.46
C LYS A 52 -17.63 -12.78 -17.88
N LYS A 53 -18.28 -11.61 -17.88
CA LYS A 53 -17.71 -10.33 -17.43
C LYS A 53 -18.03 -10.06 -15.96
N GLN A 54 -17.08 -9.48 -15.23
CA GLN A 54 -17.20 -9.06 -13.84
C GLN A 54 -16.33 -7.84 -13.59
N ILE A 55 -16.84 -6.86 -12.84
CA ILE A 55 -16.08 -5.64 -12.52
C ILE A 55 -15.80 -5.60 -11.02
N PHE A 56 -14.55 -5.35 -10.68
CA PHE A 56 -14.10 -5.10 -9.32
C PHE A 56 -13.79 -3.61 -9.19
N TYR A 57 -14.40 -2.98 -8.21
CA TYR A 57 -14.22 -1.55 -7.95
C TYR A 57 -13.39 -1.37 -6.70
N CYS A 58 -12.64 -0.27 -6.62
CA CYS A 58 -12.00 0.11 -5.37
C CYS A 58 -13.04 0.12 -4.23
N ARG A 59 -12.74 -0.55 -3.13
CA ARG A 59 -13.64 -0.72 -1.99
C ARG A 59 -14.01 0.62 -1.34
N ARG A 60 -13.21 1.65 -1.55
CA ARG A 60 -13.47 3.02 -1.06
C ARG A 60 -14.49 3.77 -1.92
N SER A 61 -14.72 3.30 -3.15
CA SER A 61 -15.67 3.87 -4.10
C SER A 61 -17.11 3.74 -3.61
N GLY A 62 -17.88 4.79 -3.85
CA GLY A 62 -19.31 4.86 -3.61
C GLY A 62 -19.66 5.44 -2.24
N GLU A 63 -20.96 5.65 -2.08
CA GLU A 63 -21.50 6.27 -0.88
C GLU A 63 -21.66 5.26 0.27
N LYS A 64 -21.63 5.77 1.50
CA LYS A 64 -22.19 5.03 2.63
C LYS A 64 -23.64 4.69 2.24
N SER A 65 -24.07 3.45 2.42
CA SER A 65 -25.50 3.12 2.32
C SER A 65 -26.22 3.73 3.54
N SER A 66 -26.39 5.06 3.54
CA SER A 66 -27.17 5.80 4.52
C SER A 66 -28.57 6.14 3.99
N THR A 67 -29.00 5.46 2.94
CA THR A 67 -30.38 5.47 2.43
C THR A 67 -31.02 4.14 2.82
N LYS A 68 -32.17 4.04 3.49
CA LYS A 68 -33.32 4.94 3.67
C LYS A 68 -33.80 4.69 5.11
N THR A 69 -33.97 5.68 5.96
CA THR A 69 -35.22 6.46 6.00
C THR A 69 -34.98 7.78 6.72
N GLN A 70 -35.31 8.89 6.07
CA GLN A 70 -35.50 10.17 6.74
C GLN A 70 -36.85 10.25 7.46
N ASP A 71 -37.73 9.24 7.33
CA ASP A 71 -39.10 9.30 7.83
C ASP A 71 -39.60 8.07 8.61
N THR A 72 -38.75 7.13 9.02
CA THR A 72 -39.20 6.05 9.93
C THR A 72 -38.24 5.86 11.09
N SER A 73 -38.74 6.24 12.26
CA SER A 73 -38.35 5.85 13.61
C SER A 73 -37.20 4.83 13.75
N GLU A 74 -36.12 5.30 14.37
CA GLU A 74 -35.45 4.61 15.49
C GLU A 74 -34.49 3.44 15.25
N LYS A 75 -33.83 3.32 14.08
CA LYS A 75 -32.62 2.49 14.00
C LYS A 75 -31.43 3.21 13.36
N LYS A 76 -30.96 4.26 14.04
CA LYS A 76 -29.59 4.78 13.81
C LYS A 76 -28.60 3.71 14.23
N ARG A 77 -28.03 2.99 13.25
CA ARG A 77 -26.91 2.09 13.50
C ARG A 77 -25.76 2.92 14.08
N THR A 78 -25.30 2.59 15.28
CA THR A 78 -24.13 3.24 15.88
C THR A 78 -22.95 3.14 14.91
N GLU A 79 -22.32 4.27 14.62
CA GLU A 79 -21.13 4.29 13.79
C GLU A 79 -20.05 3.43 14.45
N LYS A 80 -19.37 2.60 13.65
CA LYS A 80 -18.26 1.80 14.16
C LYS A 80 -17.18 2.77 14.65
N SER A 81 -16.46 2.42 15.72
CA SER A 81 -15.34 3.22 16.24
C SER A 81 -14.25 3.51 15.19
N GLN A 82 -14.15 2.68 14.16
CA GLN A 82 -13.23 2.83 13.03
C GLN A 82 -13.79 3.70 11.89
N GLY A 83 -15.06 4.10 11.93
CA GLY A 83 -15.74 4.79 10.83
C GLY A 83 -16.08 3.89 9.64
N THR A 84 -16.32 4.51 8.49
CA THR A 84 -16.57 3.81 7.22
C THR A 84 -15.32 3.73 6.36
N CYS A 85 -15.26 2.72 5.50
CA CYS A 85 -14.28 2.69 4.42
C CYS A 85 -14.72 3.47 3.15
N LYS A 86 -16.00 3.88 3.08
CA LYS A 86 -16.61 4.56 1.93
C LYS A 86 -16.44 6.07 2.04
N LEU A 87 -16.00 6.72 0.97
CA LEU A 87 -15.69 8.15 1.01
C LEU A 87 -16.86 9.05 0.65
N GLY A 88 -17.95 8.50 0.13
CA GLY A 88 -19.02 9.34 -0.43
C GLY A 88 -18.73 9.78 -1.86
N LEU A 89 -17.62 9.35 -2.45
CA LEU A 89 -17.20 9.68 -3.82
C LEU A 89 -16.92 8.41 -4.61
N TYR A 90 -17.03 8.50 -5.94
CA TYR A 90 -16.78 7.39 -6.85
C TYR A 90 -15.32 7.38 -7.29
N CYS A 91 -14.58 6.37 -6.87
CA CYS A 91 -13.23 6.15 -7.38
C CYS A 91 -13.27 5.55 -8.78
N THR A 92 -12.43 6.10 -9.67
CA THR A 92 -12.20 5.66 -11.06
C THR A 92 -11.47 4.32 -11.17
N SER A 93 -10.68 3.96 -10.16
CA SER A 93 -9.87 2.74 -10.17
C SER A 93 -10.75 1.48 -10.10
N SER A 94 -10.58 0.61 -11.08
CA SER A 94 -11.37 -0.60 -11.25
C SER A 94 -10.65 -1.66 -12.09
N MET A 95 -11.09 -2.90 -11.97
CA MET A 95 -10.62 -4.04 -12.77
C MET A 95 -11.81 -4.66 -13.50
N GLU A 96 -11.78 -4.62 -14.82
CA GLU A 96 -12.72 -5.35 -15.66
C GLU A 96 -12.14 -6.72 -15.99
N VAL A 97 -12.84 -7.77 -15.58
CA VAL A 97 -12.40 -9.16 -15.73
C VAL A 97 -13.35 -9.88 -16.67
N VAL A 98 -12.81 -10.49 -17.73
CA VAL A 98 -13.54 -11.29 -18.70
C VAL A 98 -12.98 -12.71 -18.68
N LYS A 99 -13.82 -13.67 -18.28
CA LYS A 99 -13.50 -15.10 -18.29
C LYS A 99 -14.06 -15.75 -19.55
N ALA A 100 -13.20 -16.29 -20.40
CA ALA A 100 -13.55 -16.96 -21.66
C ALA A 100 -12.52 -18.05 -21.99
N ASP A 101 -12.98 -19.20 -22.48
CA ASP A 101 -12.10 -20.28 -23.00
C ASP A 101 -11.01 -20.74 -22.02
N GLY A 102 -11.33 -20.76 -20.71
CA GLY A 102 -10.38 -21.11 -19.66
C GLY A 102 -9.33 -20.02 -19.36
N ARG A 103 -9.35 -18.90 -20.08
CA ARG A 103 -8.47 -17.74 -19.87
C ARG A 103 -9.21 -16.61 -19.16
N ILE A 104 -8.44 -15.78 -18.46
CA ILE A 104 -8.95 -14.62 -17.74
C ILE A 104 -8.22 -13.39 -18.26
N ARG A 105 -8.96 -12.51 -18.95
CA ARG A 105 -8.45 -11.23 -19.42
C ARG A 105 -8.86 -10.15 -18.44
N VAL A 106 -7.92 -9.30 -18.07
CA VAL A 106 -8.13 -8.21 -17.10
C VAL A 106 -7.70 -6.89 -17.72
N THR A 107 -8.61 -5.92 -17.74
CA THR A 107 -8.28 -4.51 -17.99
C THR A 107 -8.30 -3.80 -16.64
N PHE A 108 -7.15 -3.30 -16.22
CA PHE A 108 -6.97 -2.65 -14.93
C PHE A 108 -6.75 -1.15 -15.12
N TYR A 109 -7.67 -0.35 -14.57
CA TYR A 109 -7.57 1.10 -14.48
C TYR A 109 -6.91 1.45 -13.14
N THR A 110 -5.67 1.94 -13.19
CA THR A 110 -4.81 2.10 -12.01
C THR A 110 -5.11 3.35 -11.19
N ASP A 111 -5.63 4.38 -11.84
CA ASP A 111 -5.68 5.70 -11.26
C ASP A 111 -6.84 5.85 -10.27
N HIS A 112 -6.48 6.24 -9.06
CA HIS A 112 -7.43 6.56 -8.00
C HIS A 112 -7.70 8.06 -7.99
N HIS A 113 -8.82 8.46 -8.58
CA HIS A 113 -9.36 9.80 -8.37
C HIS A 113 -10.26 9.83 -7.13
N ASP A 114 -10.44 11.03 -6.60
CA ASP A 114 -11.32 11.36 -5.47
C ASP A 114 -10.93 10.76 -4.12
N HIS A 115 -9.74 10.13 -4.02
CA HIS A 115 -9.19 9.75 -2.73
C HIS A 115 -7.67 9.53 -2.68
N GLU A 116 -7.07 9.93 -1.56
CA GLU A 116 -5.66 9.68 -1.31
C GLU A 116 -5.40 8.22 -0.92
N LEU A 117 -4.28 7.68 -1.38
CA LEU A 117 -3.77 6.37 -0.98
C LEU A 117 -2.93 6.41 0.32
N GLY A 118 -2.82 7.60 0.92
CA GLY A 118 -1.98 7.87 2.09
C GLY A 118 -2.47 7.26 3.41
N PHE A 119 -1.65 7.47 4.42
CA PHE A 119 -1.69 6.86 5.75
C PHE A 119 -3.01 6.89 6.55
N PRO A 120 -3.83 7.97 6.56
CA PRO A 120 -5.11 7.92 7.28
C PRO A 120 -6.08 6.90 6.68
N ASN A 121 -5.85 6.47 5.44
CA ASN A 121 -6.78 5.65 4.68
C ASN A 121 -6.44 4.14 4.69
N LEU A 122 -5.24 3.78 5.15
CA LEU A 122 -4.80 2.39 5.28
C LEU A 122 -5.49 1.65 6.43
N VAL A 123 -6.17 2.37 7.32
CA VAL A 123 -6.85 1.82 8.51
C VAL A 123 -7.90 0.77 8.12
N HIS A 124 -8.48 0.86 6.91
CA HIS A 124 -9.50 -0.07 6.43
C HIS A 124 -8.99 -1.18 5.50
N MET A 125 -7.67 -1.30 5.34
CA MET A 125 -7.09 -2.35 4.51
C MET A 125 -7.39 -3.72 5.12
N VAL A 126 -7.98 -4.61 4.31
CA VAL A 126 -8.15 -6.00 4.73
C VAL A 126 -6.92 -6.80 4.33
N LEU A 127 -6.25 -7.35 5.34
CA LEU A 127 -5.18 -8.30 5.14
C LEU A 127 -5.71 -9.56 4.43
N PRO A 128 -4.95 -10.11 3.45
CA PRO A 128 -5.25 -11.39 2.83
C PRO A 128 -5.41 -12.49 3.88
N LYS A 129 -6.21 -13.51 3.56
CA LYS A 129 -6.45 -14.64 4.48
C LYS A 129 -5.14 -15.34 4.86
N SER A 130 -4.28 -15.61 3.88
CA SER A 130 -2.94 -16.19 4.11
C SER A 130 -2.12 -15.40 5.14
N GLU A 131 -2.17 -14.07 5.06
CA GLU A 131 -1.45 -13.20 5.98
C GLU A 131 -2.07 -13.21 7.38
N LYS A 132 -3.40 -13.21 7.47
CA LYS A 132 -4.12 -13.37 8.74
C LYS A 132 -3.81 -14.71 9.41
N ASP A 133 -3.78 -15.79 8.62
CA ASP A 133 -3.48 -17.14 9.09
C ASP A 133 -2.03 -17.20 9.58
N ARG A 134 -1.08 -16.57 8.87
CA ARG A 134 0.31 -16.43 9.31
C ARG A 134 0.43 -15.68 10.65
N ILE A 135 -0.27 -14.55 10.79
CA ILE A 135 -0.29 -13.78 12.04
C ILE A 135 -0.92 -14.61 13.17
N ALA A 136 -2.02 -15.32 12.90
CA ALA A 136 -2.68 -16.17 13.88
C ALA A 136 -1.76 -17.33 14.34
N ALA A 137 -1.09 -18.00 13.41
CA ALA A 137 -0.11 -19.05 13.71
C ALA A 137 1.08 -18.52 14.51
N SER A 138 1.55 -17.30 14.22
CA SER A 138 2.65 -16.67 14.98
C SER A 138 2.26 -16.30 16.41
N LYS A 139 0.96 -16.07 16.68
CA LYS A 139 0.46 -15.76 18.03
C LYS A 139 0.34 -16.99 18.92
N SER A 140 0.25 -18.19 18.35
CA SER A 140 0.27 -19.45 19.12
C SER A 140 1.67 -19.90 19.54
N SER A 141 2.73 -19.39 18.91
CA SER A 141 4.11 -19.63 19.34
C SER A 141 4.58 -18.48 20.22
N SER A 142 4.47 -18.65 21.54
CA SER A 142 5.08 -17.76 22.52
C SER A 142 6.61 -17.89 22.51
N CYS A 143 7.28 -17.47 21.43
CA CYS A 143 8.72 -17.24 21.42
C CYS A 143 9.13 -16.39 20.20
N SER A 144 9.68 -15.21 20.49
CA SER A 144 10.53 -14.36 19.65
C SER A 144 10.01 -13.92 18.28
N GLN A 145 9.62 -12.64 18.24
CA GLN A 145 9.54 -11.78 17.06
C GLN A 145 10.75 -11.99 16.14
N ASN A 146 10.60 -12.58 14.95
CA ASN A 146 11.48 -12.33 13.78
C ASN A 146 11.16 -13.13 12.51
N ILE A 147 9.89 -13.29 12.11
CA ILE A 147 9.61 -13.84 10.76
C ILE A 147 8.53 -13.01 10.07
N VAL A 148 8.96 -11.91 9.45
CA VAL A 148 8.18 -11.22 8.41
C VAL A 148 9.12 -10.99 7.24
N THR A 149 8.78 -11.55 6.08
CA THR A 149 9.54 -11.42 4.83
C THR A 149 9.62 -9.94 4.39
N ALA A 150 10.71 -9.56 3.72
CA ALA A 150 11.10 -8.17 3.45
C ALA A 150 10.04 -7.32 2.72
N ALA A 151 9.19 -7.93 1.89
CA ALA A 151 8.09 -7.22 1.20
C ALA A 151 6.89 -6.92 2.11
N GLY A 152 6.51 -7.85 2.98
CA GLY A 152 5.44 -7.63 3.97
C GLY A 152 5.86 -6.69 5.11
N ARG A 153 7.18 -6.65 5.42
CA ARG A 153 7.74 -5.75 6.43
C ARG A 153 7.47 -4.29 6.12
N LYS A 154 7.57 -3.83 4.87
CA LYS A 154 7.39 -2.39 4.57
C LYS A 154 5.98 -1.90 4.87
N ASN A 155 4.95 -2.69 4.59
CA ASN A 155 3.56 -2.27 4.77
C ASN A 155 3.02 -2.56 6.19
N ILE A 156 3.42 -3.68 6.80
CA ILE A 156 3.09 -3.96 8.21
C ILE A 156 3.85 -3.03 9.15
N CYS A 157 5.12 -2.73 8.89
CA CYS A 157 5.90 -1.80 9.72
C CYS A 157 5.32 -0.38 9.62
N LYS A 158 4.95 0.09 8.41
CA LYS A 158 4.20 1.35 8.25
C LYS A 158 2.90 1.35 9.06
N HIS A 159 2.13 0.26 9.03
CA HIS A 159 0.89 0.14 9.82
C HIS A 159 1.14 0.06 11.33
N ILE A 160 2.16 -0.67 11.79
CA ILE A 160 2.52 -0.79 13.22
C ILE A 160 3.04 0.55 13.76
N HIS A 161 3.90 1.25 13.02
CA HIS A 161 4.31 2.61 13.36
C HIS A 161 3.12 3.59 13.29
N ALA A 162 2.18 3.38 12.37
CA ALA A 162 0.93 4.15 12.29
C ALA A 162 0.06 4.01 13.53
N VAL A 163 -0.22 2.77 13.91
CA VAL A 163 -1.04 2.47 15.07
C VAL A 163 -0.31 2.91 16.33
N GLY A 164 1.02 2.70 16.40
CA GLY A 164 1.86 3.20 17.50
C GLY A 164 1.80 4.72 17.66
N ASN A 165 1.97 5.49 16.58
CA ASN A 165 1.90 6.95 16.62
C ASN A 165 0.48 7.45 16.90
N PHE A 166 -0.55 6.83 16.33
CA PHE A 166 -1.95 7.17 16.59
C PHE A 166 -2.34 6.91 18.05
N LEU A 167 -1.87 5.81 18.64
CA LEU A 167 -2.11 5.50 20.06
C LEU A 167 -1.32 6.44 20.99
N LYS A 168 -0.07 6.78 20.65
CA LYS A 168 0.74 7.80 21.36
C LYS A 168 0.11 9.19 21.30
N ASN A 169 -0.59 9.52 20.21
CA ASN A 169 -1.30 10.80 20.09
C ASN A 169 -2.71 10.78 20.72
N LYS A 170 -3.25 9.60 21.06
CA LYS A 170 -4.54 9.44 21.77
C LYS A 170 -4.42 9.35 23.28
N SER A 171 -3.24 9.05 23.83
CA SER A 171 -2.95 9.44 25.21
C SER A 171 -2.95 10.97 25.24
N HIS A 172 -4.06 11.54 25.71
CA HIS A 172 -4.33 12.97 25.87
C HIS A 172 -3.10 13.88 25.75
N PRO A 173 -3.02 14.82 24.79
CA PRO A 173 -2.25 16.02 25.05
C PRO A 173 -2.98 16.73 26.19
N SER A 174 -2.51 16.53 27.42
CA SER A 174 -2.76 17.52 28.46
C SER A 174 -2.31 18.84 27.87
N LYS A 175 -3.23 19.80 27.75
CA LYS A 175 -2.91 21.20 27.40
C LYS A 175 -1.63 21.59 28.16
N PRO A 176 -0.57 22.06 27.47
CA PRO A 176 0.64 22.52 28.16
C PRO A 176 0.22 23.58 29.17
N LYS A 177 0.63 23.40 30.43
CA LYS A 177 0.19 24.24 31.55
C LYS A 177 0.96 25.55 31.60
N SER A 178 2.01 25.72 30.78
CA SER A 178 2.73 26.98 30.65
C SER A 178 3.56 27.05 29.35
N PRO A 179 3.91 28.26 28.87
CA PRO A 179 4.81 28.47 27.73
C PRO A 179 6.19 27.81 27.87
N THR A 180 6.63 27.52 29.11
CA THR A 180 7.94 26.91 29.37
C THR A 180 7.98 25.42 29.00
N GLU A 181 6.89 24.69 29.21
CA GLU A 181 6.79 23.26 28.87
C GLU A 181 6.75 23.03 27.35
N GLU A 182 6.25 24.01 26.59
CA GLU A 182 6.22 23.97 25.12
C GLU A 182 7.62 24.13 24.52
N ILE A 183 8.47 24.95 25.14
CA ILE A 183 9.87 25.13 24.72
C ILE A 183 10.71 23.88 24.99
N GLU A 184 10.54 23.23 26.15
CA GLU A 184 11.24 21.97 26.47
C GLU A 184 10.83 20.85 25.50
N MET A 185 9.55 20.74 25.16
CA MET A 185 9.07 19.73 24.20
C MET A 185 9.66 19.96 22.80
N ILE A 186 9.80 21.20 22.35
CA ILE A 186 10.40 21.53 21.06
C ILE A 186 11.91 21.20 21.06
N GLN A 187 12.64 21.54 22.13
CA GLN A 187 14.06 21.17 22.26
C GLN A 187 14.27 19.66 22.22
N ASP A 188 13.40 18.89 22.85
CA ASP A 188 13.47 17.44 22.88
C ASP A 188 13.19 16.78 21.53
N ILE A 189 12.43 17.45 20.65
CA ILE A 189 12.20 17.03 19.26
C ILE A 189 13.43 17.35 18.41
N VAL A 190 13.96 18.57 18.50
CA VAL A 190 15.15 19.00 17.75
C VAL A 190 16.36 18.12 18.07
N CYS A 191 16.60 17.81 19.35
CA CYS A 191 17.68 16.91 19.77
C CYS A 191 17.56 15.49 19.18
N LYS A 192 16.32 14.99 19.01
CA LYS A 192 16.08 13.67 18.41
C LYS A 192 16.33 13.70 16.90
N GLU A 193 15.95 14.78 16.21
CA GLU A 193 16.21 14.94 14.78
C GLU A 193 17.71 14.98 14.47
N ASP A 194 18.51 15.72 15.25
CA ASP A 194 19.97 15.79 15.08
C ASP A 194 20.66 14.45 15.32
N SER A 195 20.19 13.68 16.31
CA SER A 195 20.70 12.33 16.57
C SER A 195 20.44 11.38 15.39
N THR A 196 19.24 11.43 14.83
CA THR A 196 18.89 10.59 13.66
C THR A 196 19.65 11.01 12.40
N ARG A 197 19.85 12.31 12.19
CA ARG A 197 20.62 12.85 11.07
C ARG A 197 22.07 12.37 11.13
N SER A 198 22.69 12.43 12.31
CA SER A 198 24.06 11.97 12.53
C SER A 198 24.22 10.47 12.19
N GLN A 199 23.28 9.63 12.64
CA GLN A 199 23.30 8.18 12.31
C GLN A 199 23.15 7.91 10.80
N VAL A 200 22.33 8.71 10.10
CA VAL A 200 22.16 8.57 8.64
C VAL A 200 23.44 9.02 7.90
N GLU A 201 24.08 10.10 8.33
CA GLU A 201 25.34 10.58 7.75
C GLU A 201 26.50 9.58 7.95
N GLU A 202 26.55 8.89 9.09
CA GLU A 202 27.49 7.80 9.36
C GLU A 202 27.29 6.61 8.40
N GLN A 203 26.04 6.15 8.24
CA GLN A 203 25.72 5.05 7.30
C GLN A 203 26.04 5.41 5.85
N ILE A 204 25.76 6.66 5.44
CA ILE A 204 26.11 7.14 4.09
C ILE A 204 27.63 7.10 3.89
N THR A 205 28.40 7.48 4.90
CA THR A 205 29.87 7.47 4.84
C THR A 205 30.41 6.05 4.73
N GLU A 206 29.87 5.10 5.50
CA GLU A 206 30.24 3.69 5.43
C GLU A 206 29.97 3.09 4.04
N VAL A 207 28.80 3.38 3.45
CA VAL A 207 28.44 2.91 2.10
C VAL A 207 29.38 3.50 1.04
N LYS A 208 29.74 4.79 1.16
CA LYS A 208 30.70 5.43 0.24
C LYS A 208 32.06 4.75 0.29
N MET A 209 32.58 4.44 1.48
CA MET A 209 33.86 3.74 1.61
C MET A 209 33.84 2.34 0.98
N LYS A 210 32.76 1.58 1.19
CA LYS A 210 32.58 0.26 0.57
C LYS A 210 32.53 0.35 -0.96
N LEU A 211 31.81 1.33 -1.50
CA LEU A 211 31.74 1.54 -2.95
C LEU A 211 33.10 1.90 -3.54
N GLN A 212 33.87 2.75 -2.86
CA GLN A 212 35.20 3.13 -3.31
C GLN A 212 36.19 1.95 -3.29
N SER A 213 36.12 1.08 -2.28
CA SER A 213 36.91 -0.16 -2.24
C SER A 213 36.62 -1.06 -3.44
N LEU A 214 35.34 -1.27 -3.74
CA LEU A 214 34.92 -2.13 -4.86
C LEU A 214 35.32 -1.56 -6.23
N LEU A 215 35.36 -0.22 -6.37
CA LEU A 215 35.83 0.41 -7.61
C LEU A 215 37.33 0.17 -7.83
N SER A 216 38.14 0.26 -6.77
CA SER A 216 39.58 -0.05 -6.86
C SER A 216 39.82 -1.52 -7.24
N GLU A 217 39.07 -2.46 -6.65
CA GLU A 217 39.14 -3.89 -7.00
C GLU A 217 38.76 -4.15 -8.47
N CYS A 218 37.80 -3.39 -9.02
CA CYS A 218 37.40 -3.50 -10.43
C CYS A 218 38.50 -3.03 -11.39
N ASP A 219 39.30 -2.04 -11.01
CA ASP A 219 40.36 -1.51 -11.86
C ASP A 219 41.57 -2.46 -11.90
N GLU A 220 41.92 -3.11 -10.78
CA GLU A 220 42.97 -4.14 -10.74
C GLU A 220 42.65 -5.34 -11.66
N MET A 221 41.37 -5.71 -11.79
CA MET A 221 40.95 -6.82 -12.66
C MET A 221 41.11 -6.51 -14.16
N LYS A 222 40.95 -5.25 -14.59
CA LYS A 222 41.11 -4.87 -16.00
C LYS A 222 42.57 -4.96 -16.47
N ASP A 223 43.50 -4.67 -15.57
CA ASP A 223 44.93 -4.77 -15.87
C ASP A 223 45.35 -6.24 -16.06
N LEU A 224 44.79 -7.16 -15.27
CA LEU A 224 45.03 -8.60 -15.41
C LEU A 224 44.48 -9.19 -16.72
N GLU A 225 43.31 -8.73 -17.18
CA GLU A 225 42.76 -9.16 -18.48
C GLU A 225 43.61 -8.64 -19.64
N SER A 226 44.11 -7.40 -19.54
CA SER A 226 44.99 -6.80 -20.55
C SER A 226 46.32 -7.55 -20.66
N VAL A 227 46.91 -7.99 -19.54
CA VAL A 227 48.13 -8.80 -19.53
C VAL A 227 47.90 -10.21 -20.12
N LYS A 228 46.76 -10.85 -19.82
CA LYS A 228 46.40 -12.15 -20.40
C LYS A 228 46.21 -12.08 -21.92
N ALA A 229 45.68 -10.98 -22.45
CA ALA A 229 45.52 -10.80 -23.89
C ALA A 229 46.86 -10.73 -24.63
N ILE A 230 47.90 -10.13 -24.02
CA ILE A 230 49.23 -10.01 -24.64
C ILE A 230 49.94 -11.38 -24.69
N ASN A 231 49.85 -12.19 -23.63
CA ASN A 231 50.53 -13.50 -23.57
C ASN A 231 49.95 -14.55 -24.53
N ASN A 232 48.73 -14.40 -25.03
CA ASN A 232 48.13 -15.33 -26.01
C ASN A 232 48.57 -15.04 -27.46
N HIS A 233 49.31 -13.95 -27.71
CA HIS A 233 49.77 -13.57 -29.05
C HIS A 233 51.28 -13.77 -29.28
N LEU A 234 52.01 -14.30 -28.29
CA LEU A 234 53.42 -14.70 -28.38
C LEU A 234 53.53 -16.24 -28.44
#